data_AF-A0A811S4Y0-F1
#
_entry.id   AF-A0A811S4Y0-F1
#
_cell.length_a   1.000
_cell.length_b   1.000
_cell.length_c   1.000
_cell.angle_alpha   90.00
_cell.angle_beta   90.00
_cell.angle_gamma   90.00
#
_symmetry.space_group_name_H-M   'P 1'
#
loop_
_entity.id
_entity.type
_entity.pdbx_description
1 polymer ?
#
loop_
_entity_poly.entity_id
_entity_poly.type
_entity_poly.pdbx_seq_one_letter_code
_entity_poly.pdbx_strand_id
1 'polypeptide(L)'
;MYAECVPVILSNGYALPFADVLQWEAFSVAVPVADIPRLREVLERIPAPEVERLQRGVRLVKRHFMLHQPPERLDMFHMIMHSVWLRRLNLRLDR
;
A
#
# COMPACT_ATOMS: atom_id res chain seq x y z
N MET A 1 1.33 -7.37 -4.00
CA MET A 1 0.91 -8.06 -2.75
C MET A 1 0.53 -9.53 -2.92
N TYR A 2 0.27 -10.01 -4.13
CA TYR A 2 -0.20 -11.39 -4.34
C TYR A 2 0.75 -12.48 -3.80
N ALA A 3 2.06 -12.25 -3.83
CA ALA A 3 3.08 -13.17 -3.33
C ALA A 3 3.44 -12.99 -1.83
N GLU A 4 2.71 -12.16 -1.08
CA GLU A 4 2.96 -11.87 0.36
C GLU A 4 4.35 -11.28 0.67
N CYS A 5 5.06 -10.80 -0.35
CA CYS A 5 6.28 -10.04 -0.19
C CYS A 5 6.00 -8.65 0.40
N VAL A 6 6.94 -8.15 1.21
CA VAL A 6 6.92 -6.77 1.72
C VAL A 6 7.19 -5.80 0.57
N PRO A 7 6.27 -4.88 0.25
CA PRO A 7 6.52 -3.85 -0.75
C PRO A 7 7.60 -2.87 -0.30
N VAL A 8 8.53 -2.56 -1.19
CA VAL A 8 9.50 -1.48 -1.05
C VAL A 8 9.03 -0.31 -1.91
N ILE A 9 8.78 0.83 -1.28
CA ILE A 9 8.26 2.04 -1.90
C ILE A 9 9.44 2.95 -2.27
N LEU A 10 9.64 3.14 -3.57
CA LEU A 10 10.65 4.02 -4.14
C LEU A 10 9.94 5.24 -4.75
N SER A 11 9.81 6.34 -4.00
CA SER A 11 9.12 7.52 -4.53
C SER A 11 9.49 8.84 -3.88
N ASN A 12 9.39 9.92 -4.67
CA ASN A 12 9.47 11.32 -4.24
C ASN A 12 8.12 12.06 -4.36
N GLY A 13 7.01 11.37 -4.64
CA GLY A 13 5.72 12.02 -4.87
C GLY A 13 4.58 11.13 -5.38
N TYR A 14 4.73 9.80 -5.32
CA TYR A 14 3.69 8.86 -5.72
C TYR A 14 2.63 8.77 -4.60
N ALA A 15 1.39 9.07 -4.95
CA ALA A 15 0.27 8.88 -4.04
C ALA A 15 0.00 7.37 -3.87
N LEU A 16 0.28 6.86 -2.69
CA LEU A 16 0.06 5.45 -2.38
C LEU A 16 -1.44 5.12 -2.39
N PRO A 17 -1.86 3.99 -2.98
CA PRO A 17 -3.25 3.56 -2.93
C PRO A 17 -3.76 3.49 -1.50
N PHE A 18 -4.93 4.07 -1.26
CA PHE A 18 -5.61 4.01 0.05
C PHE A 18 -4.77 4.56 1.21
N ALA A 19 -3.81 5.47 0.98
CA ALA A 19 -3.01 6.08 2.03
C ALA A 19 -3.84 6.85 3.08
N ASP A 20 -5.05 7.25 2.70
CA ASP A 20 -6.07 7.85 3.56
C ASP A 20 -6.76 6.85 4.50
N VAL A 21 -6.55 5.54 4.29
CA VAL A 21 -7.20 4.46 5.04
C VAL A 21 -6.18 3.50 5.67
N LEU A 22 -5.06 3.24 4.99
CA LEU A 22 -4.05 2.25 5.37
C LEU A 22 -2.76 2.93 5.84
N GLN A 23 -2.23 2.46 6.97
CA GLN A 23 -0.91 2.85 7.49
C GLN A 23 0.18 2.06 6.75
N TRP A 24 0.79 2.65 5.74
CA TRP A 24 1.76 1.97 4.87
C TRP A 24 3.03 1.53 5.61
N GLU A 25 3.44 2.25 6.66
CA GLU A 25 4.58 1.92 7.52
C GLU A 25 4.38 0.60 8.29
N ALA A 26 3.13 0.13 8.41
CA ALA A 26 2.81 -1.13 9.06
C ALA A 26 3.12 -2.37 8.19
N PHE A 27 3.25 -2.20 6.87
CA PHE A 27 3.40 -3.32 5.93
C PHE A 27 4.33 -3.04 4.75
N SER A 28 5.02 -1.90 4.69
CA SER A 28 5.94 -1.55 3.62
C SER A 28 7.23 -0.91 4.14
N VAL A 29 8.24 -0.84 3.29
CA VAL A 29 9.49 -0.11 3.55
C VAL A 29 9.57 1.04 2.57
N ALA A 30 9.70 2.27 3.06
CA ALA A 30 9.97 3.42 2.21
C ALA A 30 11.48 3.62 2.05
N VAL A 31 11.96 3.75 0.81
CA VAL A 31 13.36 4.06 0.50
C VAL A 31 13.39 5.30 -0.41
N PRO A 32 14.13 6.36 -0.03
CA PRO A 32 14.29 7.53 -0.87
C PRO A 32 14.87 7.18 -2.24
N VAL A 33 14.42 7.85 -3.30
CA VAL A 33 14.94 7.61 -4.67
C VAL A 33 16.45 7.84 -4.75
N ALA A 34 16.98 8.77 -3.96
CA ALA A 34 18.41 9.05 -3.87
C ALA A 34 19.24 7.84 -3.37
N ASP A 35 18.63 6.93 -2.59
CA ASP A 35 19.30 5.77 -2.00
C ASP A 35 19.20 4.51 -2.87
N ILE A 36 18.59 4.58 -4.06
CA ILE A 36 18.51 3.46 -5.01
C ILE A 36 19.89 2.83 -5.29
N PRO A 37 21.00 3.58 -5.50
CA PRO A 37 22.33 2.98 -5.72
C PRO A 37 22.80 2.08 -4.56
N ARG A 38 22.26 2.29 -3.36
CA ARG A 38 22.58 1.55 -2.13
C ARG A 38 21.41 0.70 -1.63
N LEU A 39 20.40 0.46 -2.47
CA LEU A 39 19.16 -0.21 -2.09
C LEU A 39 19.40 -1.54 -1.38
N ARG A 40 20.35 -2.34 -1.89
CA ARG A 40 20.73 -3.62 -1.28
C ARG A 40 21.19 -3.45 0.16
N GLU A 41 22.10 -2.50 0.42
CA GLU A 41 22.62 -2.23 1.77
C GLU A 41 21.49 -1.77 2.71
N VAL A 42 20.59 -0.93 2.22
CA VAL A 42 19.44 -0.43 3.00
C VAL A 42 18.51 -1.58 3.40
N LEU A 43 18.18 -2.47 2.45
CA LEU A 43 17.29 -3.60 2.70
C LEU A 43 17.94 -4.69 3.56
N GLU A 44 19.23 -4.98 3.38
CA GLU A 44 19.98 -5.97 4.18
C GLU A 44 20.13 -5.54 5.65
N ARG A 45 20.04 -4.23 5.95
CA ARG A 45 20.07 -3.71 7.33
C ARG A 45 18.76 -3.93 8.10
N ILE A 46 17.68 -4.33 7.43
CA ILE A 46 16.40 -4.54 8.08
C ILE A 46 16.45 -5.86 8.86
N PRO A 47 16.27 -5.85 10.18
CA PRO A 47 16.38 -7.05 10.98
C PRO A 47 15.22 -8.02 10.67
N ALA A 48 15.49 -9.33 10.71
CA ALA A 48 14.49 -10.35 10.38
C ALA A 48 13.15 -10.22 11.15
N PRO A 49 13.12 -9.91 12.46
CA PRO A 49 11.86 -9.66 13.19
C PRO A 49 11.01 -8.53 12.60
N GLU A 50 11.64 -7.51 12.03
CA GLU A 50 10.95 -6.39 11.40
C GLU A 50 10.36 -6.82 10.05
N VAL A 51 11.10 -7.62 9.28
CA VAL A 51 10.56 -8.22 8.03
C VAL A 51 9.33 -9.08 8.33
N GLU A 52 9.38 -9.92 9.37
CA GLU A 52 8.23 -10.74 9.78
C GLU A 52 7.02 -9.88 10.22
N ARG A 53 7.28 -8.78 10.94
CA ARG A 53 6.24 -7.81 11.33
C ARG A 53 5.56 -7.21 10.10
N LEU A 54 6.34 -6.78 9.12
CA LEU A 54 5.84 -6.21 7.87
C LEU A 54 5.07 -7.25 7.04
N GLN A 55 5.57 -8.50 6.96
CA GLN A 55 4.88 -9.59 6.28
C GLN A 55 3.52 -9.93 6.90
N ARG A 56 3.40 -9.90 8.24
CA ARG A 56 2.09 -10.02 8.92
C ARG A 56 1.16 -8.87 8.50
N GLY A 57 1.68 -7.66 8.43
CA GLY A 57 0.95 -6.50 7.91
C GLY A 57 0.44 -6.72 6.48
N VAL A 58 1.30 -7.21 5.58
CA VAL A 58 0.93 -7.52 4.18
C VAL A 58 -0.22 -8.52 4.13
N ARG A 59 -0.18 -9.59 4.93
CA ARG A 59 -1.26 -10.58 4.99
C ARG A 59 -2.60 -9.97 5.42
N LEU A 60 -2.59 -9.05 6.39
CA LEU A 60 -3.79 -8.38 6.87
C LEU A 60 -4.40 -7.47 5.79
N VAL A 61 -3.56 -6.74 5.05
CA VAL A 61 -4.06 -5.77 4.05
C VAL A 61 -4.30 -6.38 2.67
N LYS A 62 -3.81 -7.60 2.39
CA LYS A 62 -3.88 -8.27 1.08
C LYS A 62 -5.25 -8.20 0.42
N ARG A 63 -6.32 -8.46 1.19
CA ARG A 63 -7.70 -8.45 0.69
C ARG A 63 -8.15 -7.09 0.14
N HIS A 64 -7.61 -5.99 0.68
CA HIS A 64 -7.93 -4.62 0.28
C HIS A 64 -7.40 -4.27 -1.12
N PHE A 65 -6.54 -5.12 -1.68
CA PHE A 65 -5.94 -4.98 -3.02
C PHE A 65 -6.40 -6.09 -3.97
N MET A 66 -7.43 -6.85 -3.61
CA MET A 66 -8.04 -7.89 -4.44
C MET A 66 -9.37 -7.41 -5.00
N LEU A 67 -9.58 -7.61 -6.30
CA LEU A 67 -10.85 -7.36 -6.96
C LEU A 67 -11.66 -8.67 -7.01
N HIS A 68 -12.82 -8.70 -6.37
CA HIS A 68 -13.73 -9.85 -6.41
C HIS A 68 -14.93 -9.57 -7.34
N GLN A 69 -15.49 -10.63 -7.92
CA GLN A 69 -16.76 -10.58 -8.65
C GLN A 69 -17.65 -11.75 -8.18
N PRO A 70 -18.72 -11.49 -7.40
CA PRO A 70 -19.19 -10.17 -6.93
C PRO A 70 -18.23 -9.49 -5.93
N PRO A 71 -18.32 -8.16 -5.73
CA PRO A 71 -17.50 -7.46 -4.74
C PRO A 71 -17.70 -8.00 -3.33
N GLU A 72 -16.59 -8.16 -2.59
CA GLU A 72 -16.60 -8.63 -1.21
C GLU A 72 -16.34 -7.49 -0.22
N ARG A 73 -16.80 -7.64 1.03
CA ARG A 73 -16.64 -6.60 2.05
C ARG A 73 -15.16 -6.23 2.25
N LEU A 74 -14.86 -4.94 2.12
CA LEU A 74 -13.52 -4.34 2.23
C LEU A 74 -12.53 -4.80 1.16
N ASP A 75 -13.00 -5.34 0.04
CA ASP A 75 -12.15 -5.60 -1.12
C ASP A 75 -11.71 -4.30 -1.81
N MET A 76 -10.92 -4.43 -2.89
CA MET A 76 -10.41 -3.28 -3.62
C MET A 76 -11.51 -2.35 -4.13
N PHE A 77 -12.65 -2.88 -4.56
CA PHE A 77 -13.78 -2.08 -5.02
C PHE A 77 -14.31 -1.19 -3.88
N HIS A 78 -14.57 -1.77 -2.70
CA HIS A 78 -15.04 -1.00 -1.55
C HIS A 78 -13.99 0.01 -1.05
N MET A 79 -12.70 -0.34 -1.09
CA MET A 79 -11.62 0.57 -0.71
C MET A 79 -11.52 1.78 -1.64
N ILE A 80 -11.71 1.59 -2.95
CA ILE A 80 -11.79 2.68 -3.93
C ILE A 80 -12.98 3.58 -3.61
N MET A 81 -14.18 3.01 -3.45
CA MET A 81 -15.39 3.79 -3.18
C MET A 81 -15.27 4.58 -1.87
N HIS A 82 -14.70 3.99 -0.82
CA HIS A 82 -14.46 4.65 0.45
C HIS A 82 -13.46 5.82 0.31
N SER A 83 -12.38 5.63 -0.46
CA SER A 83 -11.37 6.69 -0.68
C SER A 83 -11.94 7.85 -1.49
N VAL A 84 -12.77 7.58 -2.51
CA VAL A 84 -13.48 8.62 -3.27
C VAL A 84 -14.42 9.42 -2.36
N TRP A 85 -15.16 8.72 -1.48
CA TRP A 85 -16.06 9.35 -0.52
C TRP A 85 -15.30 10.23 0.49
N LEU A 86 -14.20 9.72 1.09
CA LEU A 86 -13.38 10.47 2.04
C LEU A 86 -12.80 11.75 1.43
N ARG A 87 -12.35 11.68 0.18
CA ARG A 87 -11.79 12.83 -0.55
C ARG A 87 -12.85 13.84 -0.98
N ARG A 88 -14.14 13.58 -0.71
CA ARG A 88 -15.29 14.40 -1.12
C ARG A 88 -15.14 14.88 -2.55
N LEU A 89 -14.74 13.99 -3.46
CA LEU A 89 -14.62 14.30 -4.87
C LEU A 89 -16.02 14.65 -5.39
N ASN A 90 -16.36 15.93 -5.31
CA ASN A 90 -17.52 16.52 -5.95
C ASN A 90 -17.20 16.59 -7.45
N LEU A 91 -17.32 15.44 -8.11
CA LEU A 91 -17.24 15.36 -9.56
C LEU A 91 -18.44 16.13 -10.13
N ARG A 92 -18.25 17.43 -10.37
CA ARG A 92 -19.12 18.17 -11.28
C ARG A 92 -18.77 17.68 -12.68
N LEU A 93 -19.56 16.73 -13.17
CA LEU A 93 -19.56 16.37 -14.58
C LEU A 93 -20.33 17.47 -15.30
N ASP A 94 -19.60 18.51 -15.71
CA ASP A 94 -20.17 19.49 -16.63
C ASP A 94 -20.42 18.77 -17.96
N ARG A 95 -21.66 18.89 -18.46
CA ARG A 95 -22.20 18.19 -19.64
C ARG A 95 -21.55 18.64 -20.93
#